data_AF-A0A363TVR2-F1
#
_entry.id   AF-A0A363TVR2-F1
#
_cell.length_a   1.000
_cell.length_b   1.000
_cell.length_c   1.000
_cell.angle_alpha   90.00
_cell.angle_beta   90.00
_cell.angle_gamma   90.00
#
_symmetry.space_group_name_H-M   'P 1'
#
loop_
_entity.id
_entity.type
_entity.pdbx_description
1 polymer ?
#
loop_
_entity_poly.entity_id
_entity_poly.type
_entity_poly.pdbx_seq_one_letter_code
_entity_poly.pdbx_strand_id
1 'polypeptide(L)'
;MLLALAHPASAEVRILASPGGPVGPYLELFAAMRASGERVVIDGPCYSACTLVLSVVPGDRICVTRRALLGFHAAWSRDRRGRTRREPEASRIVLSAYPAPVRRWIERRGGLSSRILVLRGRELAAMYPRCR
;
A
#
# COMPACT_ATOMS: atom_id res chain seq x y z
N MET A 1 3.51 -40.82 22.52
CA MET A 1 3.85 -40.17 21.24
C MET A 1 3.43 -38.71 21.31
N LEU A 2 4.36 -37.79 21.59
CA LEU A 2 4.06 -36.34 21.56
C LEU A 2 4.13 -35.87 20.10
N LEU A 3 3.00 -35.46 19.54
CA LEU A 3 2.93 -34.77 18.25
C LEU A 3 3.21 -33.28 18.49
N ALA A 4 4.44 -32.84 18.18
CA ALA A 4 4.74 -31.43 18.05
C ALA A 4 4.11 -30.90 16.75
N LEU A 5 3.08 -30.07 16.87
CA LEU A 5 2.53 -29.31 15.74
C LEU A 5 3.52 -28.17 15.40
N ALA A 6 4.47 -28.46 14.53
CA ALA A 6 5.28 -27.42 13.90
C ALA A 6 4.34 -26.55 13.04
N HIS A 7 3.96 -25.38 13.56
CA HIS A 7 3.30 -24.38 12.73
C HIS A 7 4.33 -23.91 11.70
N PRO A 8 4.03 -23.93 10.40
CA PRO A 8 4.90 -23.30 9.43
C PRO A 8 5.05 -21.84 9.87
N ALA A 9 6.28 -21.40 10.16
CA ALA A 9 6.57 -20.00 10.32
C ALA A 9 6.17 -19.34 9.00
N SER A 10 4.98 -18.73 8.96
CA SER A 10 4.55 -18.03 7.76
C SER A 10 5.53 -16.91 7.53
N ALA A 11 6.32 -17.01 6.46
CA ALA A 11 7.21 -15.95 6.08
C ALA A 11 6.40 -14.66 5.85
N GLU A 12 6.87 -13.59 6.46
CA GLU A 12 6.26 -12.27 6.37
C GLU A 12 7.29 -11.26 5.88
N VAL A 13 6.84 -10.39 4.99
CA VAL A 13 7.61 -9.23 4.56
C VAL A 13 7.04 -8.01 5.25
N ARG A 14 7.94 -7.22 5.86
CA ARG A 14 7.55 -6.06 6.66
C ARG A 14 7.96 -4.75 6.01
N ILE A 15 6.98 -3.89 5.76
CA ILE A 15 7.19 -2.53 5.30
C ILE A 15 7.35 -1.62 6.52
N LEU A 16 8.59 -1.27 6.85
CA LEU A 16 8.91 -0.41 8.00
C LEU A 16 8.76 1.08 7.67
N ALA A 17 9.24 1.51 6.52
CA ALA A 17 9.08 2.87 6.02
C ALA A 17 9.36 2.90 4.52
N SER A 18 8.54 3.64 3.77
CA SER A 18 8.82 3.95 2.37
C SER A 18 8.19 5.29 1.98
N PRO A 19 8.98 6.22 1.39
CA PRO A 19 8.45 7.46 0.82
C PRO A 19 7.76 7.23 -0.54
N GLY A 20 7.82 6.02 -1.09
CA GLY A 20 7.43 5.70 -2.46
C GLY A 20 8.56 5.93 -3.46
N GLY A 21 8.21 6.24 -4.71
CA GLY A 21 9.16 6.36 -5.81
C GLY A 21 8.52 6.05 -7.16
N PRO A 22 9.33 5.67 -8.19
CA PRO A 22 8.81 5.26 -9.49
C PRO A 22 7.87 4.07 -9.37
N VAL A 23 6.73 4.12 -10.07
CA VAL A 23 5.67 3.09 -9.95
C VAL A 23 6.13 1.70 -10.39
N GLY A 24 6.86 1.60 -11.50
CA GLY A 24 7.28 0.31 -12.10
C GLY A 24 7.99 -0.63 -11.11
N PRO A 25 9.11 -0.21 -10.49
CA PRO A 25 9.83 -1.03 -9.50
C PRO A 25 8.96 -1.50 -8.32
N TYR A 26 8.00 -0.69 -7.87
CA TYR A 26 7.07 -1.11 -6.81
C TYR A 26 6.09 -2.18 -7.29
N LEU A 27 5.59 -2.07 -8.53
CA LEU A 27 4.71 -3.09 -9.10
C LEU A 27 5.43 -4.43 -9.27
N GLU A 28 6.69 -4.42 -9.73
CA GLU A 28 7.53 -5.62 -9.83
C GLU A 28 7.76 -6.25 -8.45
N LEU A 29 8.16 -5.44 -7.47
CA LEU A 29 8.37 -5.87 -6.10
C LEU A 29 7.11 -6.51 -5.50
N PHE A 30 5.95 -5.86 -5.63
CA PHE A 30 4.71 -6.37 -5.06
C PHE A 30 4.15 -7.56 -5.83
N ALA A 31 4.43 -7.69 -7.14
CA ALA A 31 4.11 -8.88 -7.89
C ALA A 31 4.94 -10.08 -7.39
N ALA A 32 6.22 -9.88 -7.09
CA ALA A 32 7.06 -10.91 -6.48
C ALA A 32 6.54 -11.31 -5.08
N MET A 33 6.20 -10.35 -4.21
CA MET A 33 5.58 -10.64 -2.90
C MET A 33 4.24 -11.37 -3.03
N ARG A 34 3.42 -11.00 -4.03
CA ARG A 34 2.17 -11.71 -4.30
C ARG A 34 2.45 -13.16 -4.67
N ALA A 35 3.44 -13.40 -5.54
CA ALA A 35 3.81 -14.72 -6.03
C ALA A 35 4.47 -15.60 -4.97
N SER A 36 5.22 -15.03 -4.02
CA SER A 36 5.88 -15.80 -2.95
C SER A 36 4.90 -16.41 -1.95
N GLY A 37 3.67 -15.90 -1.88
CA GLY A 37 2.66 -16.37 -0.92
C GLY A 37 2.79 -15.71 0.46
N GLU A 38 3.87 -14.98 0.72
CA GLU A 38 4.15 -14.35 2.01
C GLU A 38 3.07 -13.35 2.42
N ARG A 39 2.92 -13.17 3.73
CA ARG A 39 2.08 -12.09 4.28
C ARG A 39 2.84 -10.77 4.25
N VAL A 40 2.11 -9.68 4.06
CA VAL A 40 2.66 -8.33 4.14
C VAL A 40 2.22 -7.66 5.43
N VAL A 41 3.20 -7.22 6.22
CA VAL A 41 3.01 -6.45 7.45
C VAL A 41 3.36 -4.99 7.15
N ILE A 42 2.36 -4.10 7.19
CA ILE A 42 2.62 -2.65 7.12
C ILE A 42 2.84 -2.15 8.54
N ASP A 43 4.08 -1.78 8.85
CA ASP A 43 4.56 -1.47 10.21
C ASP A 43 5.13 -0.06 10.36
N GLY A 44 4.70 0.84 9.49
CA GLY A 44 5.13 2.23 9.51
C GLY A 44 4.62 3.00 8.29
N PRO A 45 5.27 4.12 7.94
CA PRO A 45 4.82 4.97 6.85
C PRO A 45 5.04 4.32 5.48
N CYS A 46 3.99 4.31 4.66
CA CYS A 46 4.00 3.81 3.29
C CYS A 46 3.30 4.85 2.41
N TYR A 47 4.09 5.63 1.67
CA TYR A 47 3.59 6.75 0.87
C TYR A 47 3.63 6.44 -0.63
N SER A 48 2.76 7.14 -1.38
CA SER A 48 2.84 7.19 -2.84
C SER A 48 2.81 5.78 -3.45
N ALA A 49 3.75 5.44 -4.34
CA ALA A 49 3.87 4.13 -4.98
C ALA A 49 3.91 2.94 -3.99
N CYS A 50 4.40 3.12 -2.76
CA CYS A 50 4.37 2.04 -1.76
C CYS A 50 2.95 1.54 -1.48
N THR A 51 1.96 2.45 -1.50
CA THR A 51 0.56 2.09 -1.24
C THR A 51 -0.05 1.20 -2.32
N LEU A 52 0.60 1.02 -3.48
CA LEU A 52 0.14 0.11 -4.53
C LEU A 52 0.22 -1.36 -4.09
N VAL A 53 0.90 -1.66 -2.97
CA VAL A 53 0.83 -2.98 -2.34
C VAL A 53 -0.61 -3.42 -2.07
N LEU A 54 -1.50 -2.47 -1.75
CA LEU A 54 -2.91 -2.71 -1.48
C LEU A 54 -3.68 -3.17 -2.74
N SER A 55 -3.20 -2.80 -3.92
CA SER A 55 -3.81 -3.15 -5.22
C SER A 55 -3.23 -4.43 -5.80
N VAL A 56 -1.99 -4.78 -5.42
CA VAL A 56 -1.27 -5.92 -5.98
C VAL A 56 -1.40 -7.15 -5.09
N VAL A 57 -1.21 -7.02 -3.77
CA VAL A 57 -1.26 -8.14 -2.82
C VAL A 57 -2.71 -8.33 -2.31
N PRO A 58 -3.24 -9.57 -2.28
CA PRO A 58 -4.55 -9.87 -1.70
C PRO A 58 -4.70 -9.31 -0.28
N GLY A 59 -5.80 -8.61 -0.03
CA GLY A 59 -5.99 -7.88 1.24
C GLY A 59 -6.05 -8.78 2.48
N ASP A 60 -6.44 -10.05 2.34
CA ASP A 60 -6.42 -11.07 3.38
C ASP A 60 -5.00 -11.51 3.78
N ARG A 61 -4.00 -11.20 2.94
CA ARG A 61 -2.57 -11.37 3.24
C ARG A 61 -1.89 -10.10 3.74
N ILE A 62 -2.63 -9.00 3.88
CA ILE A 62 -2.10 -7.73 4.41
C ILE A 62 -2.64 -7.53 5.83
N CYS A 63 -1.74 -7.27 6.77
CA CYS A 63 -2.13 -6.77 8.09
C CYS A 63 -1.39 -5.47 8.42
N VAL A 64 -1.95 -4.69 9.34
CA VAL A 64 -1.42 -3.38 9.74
C VAL A 64 -1.10 -3.33 11.23
N THR A 65 -0.02 -2.65 11.59
CA THR A 65 0.30 -2.38 13.01
C THR A 65 -0.21 -1.01 13.45
N ARG A 66 -0.03 -0.66 14.73
CA ARG A 66 -0.35 0.69 15.25
C ARG A 66 0.50 1.80 14.64
N ARG A 67 1.66 1.45 14.05
CA ARG A 67 2.56 2.40 13.38
C ARG A 67 2.18 2.66 11.92
N ALA A 68 1.33 1.82 11.34
CA ALA A 68 0.97 1.90 9.94
C ALA A 68 0.33 3.25 9.58
N LEU A 69 0.83 3.82 8.49
CA LEU A 69 0.33 5.07 7.91
C LEU A 69 0.41 4.96 6.39
N LEU A 70 -0.73 5.18 5.72
CA LEU A 70 -0.81 5.14 4.25
C LEU A 70 -1.02 6.55 3.72
N GLY A 71 -0.14 6.99 2.82
CA GLY A 71 -0.19 8.33 2.25
C GLY A 71 -0.47 8.32 0.76
N PHE A 72 -1.58 8.93 0.35
CA PHE A 72 -2.08 8.95 -1.02
C PHE A 72 -1.99 10.35 -1.62
N HIS A 73 -1.58 10.47 -2.88
CA HIS A 73 -1.58 11.72 -3.64
C HIS A 73 -1.72 11.44 -5.14
N ALA A 74 -1.95 12.47 -5.94
CA ALA A 74 -2.02 12.40 -7.39
C ALA A 74 -0.68 12.00 -8.02
N ALA A 75 -0.72 11.17 -9.05
CA ALA A 75 0.45 10.81 -9.82
C ALA A 75 1.09 12.06 -10.46
N TRP A 76 2.41 12.04 -10.52
CA TRP A 76 3.20 13.06 -11.16
C TRP A 76 4.45 12.43 -11.78
N SER A 77 4.99 13.08 -12.81
CA SER A 77 6.25 12.72 -13.45
C SER A 77 7.26 13.85 -13.31
N ARG A 78 8.53 13.53 -13.50
CA ARG A 78 9.62 14.51 -13.62
C ARG A 78 10.15 14.47 -15.04
N ASP A 79 10.16 15.62 -15.71
CA ASP A 79 10.76 15.72 -17.04
C ASP A 79 12.30 15.73 -16.97
N ARG A 80 12.97 15.66 -18.13
CA ARG A 80 14.44 15.67 -18.23
C ARG A 80 15.09 16.92 -17.62
N ARG A 81 14.33 17.98 -17.37
CA ARG A 81 14.79 19.24 -16.74
C ARG A 81 14.45 19.28 -15.25
N GLY A 82 13.95 18.19 -14.67
CA GLY A 82 13.58 18.08 -13.27
C GLY A 82 12.24 18.73 -12.90
N ARG A 83 11.47 19.22 -13.87
CA ARG A 83 10.17 19.85 -13.59
C ARG A 83 9.12 18.79 -13.32
N THR A 84 8.32 19.02 -12.30
CA THR A 84 7.23 18.11 -11.93
C THR A 84 6.00 18.41 -12.77
N ARG A 85 5.42 17.38 -13.40
CA ARG A 85 4.17 17.45 -14.16
C ARG A 85 3.14 16.55 -13.51
N ARG A 86 1.92 17.05 -13.36
CA ARG A 86 0.78 16.24 -12.90
C ARG A 86 0.40 15.25 -13.99
N GLU A 87 -0.05 14.07 -13.58
CA GLU A 87 -0.49 12.99 -14.47
C GLU A 87 -1.95 12.63 -14.13
N PRO A 88 -2.95 13.37 -14.65
CA PRO A 88 -4.35 13.17 -14.30
C PRO A 88 -4.88 11.79 -14.71
N GLU A 89 -4.56 11.32 -15.92
CA GLU A 89 -4.97 10.00 -16.41
C GLU A 89 -4.39 8.90 -15.51
N ALA A 90 -3.09 8.96 -15.22
CA ALA A 90 -2.43 8.01 -14.32
C ALA A 90 -3.03 8.06 -12.91
N SER A 91 -3.39 9.25 -12.41
CA SER A 91 -4.06 9.40 -11.11
C SER A 91 -5.42 8.69 -11.09
N ARG A 92 -6.22 8.79 -12.16
CA ARG A 92 -7.49 8.07 -12.26
C ARG A 92 -7.28 6.55 -12.30
N ILE A 93 -6.30 6.08 -13.06
CA ILE A 93 -5.94 4.66 -13.14
C ILE A 93 -5.54 4.13 -11.75
N VAL A 94 -4.61 4.80 -11.08
CA VAL A 94 -4.17 4.43 -9.72
C VAL A 94 -5.34 4.41 -8.74
N LEU A 95 -6.18 5.46 -8.75
CA LEU A 95 -7.36 5.53 -7.89
C LEU A 95 -8.31 4.34 -8.12
N SER A 96 -8.55 4.00 -9.39
CA SER A 96 -9.44 2.90 -9.77
C SER A 96 -8.91 1.53 -9.32
N ALA A 97 -7.58 1.37 -9.25
CA ALA A 97 -6.92 0.12 -8.87
C ALA A 97 -6.98 -0.17 -7.38
N TYR A 98 -7.16 0.85 -6.52
CA TYR A 98 -7.23 0.63 -5.07
C TYR A 98 -8.47 -0.19 -4.68
N PRO A 99 -8.37 -1.02 -3.61
CA PRO A 99 -9.51 -1.71 -3.04
C PRO A 99 -10.66 -0.76 -2.71
N ALA A 100 -11.89 -1.23 -2.90
CA ALA A 100 -13.08 -0.38 -2.81
C ALA A 100 -13.21 0.43 -1.49
N PRO A 101 -12.87 -0.10 -0.28
CA PRO A 101 -12.88 0.69 0.95
C PRO A 101 -11.92 1.88 0.91
N VAL A 102 -10.69 1.66 0.40
CA VAL A 102 -9.65 2.69 0.27
C VAL A 102 -10.03 3.71 -0.79
N ARG A 103 -10.47 3.25 -1.97
CA ARG A 103 -10.93 4.13 -3.06
C ARG A 103 -12.05 5.07 -2.59
N ARG A 104 -13.11 4.53 -1.98
CA ARG A 104 -14.21 5.34 -1.44
C ARG A 104 -13.74 6.31 -0.35
N TRP A 105 -12.78 5.92 0.48
CA TRP A 105 -12.22 6.79 1.52
C TRP A 105 -11.46 7.99 0.92
N ILE A 106 -10.74 7.77 -0.18
CA ILE A 106 -10.04 8.82 -0.95
C ILE A 106 -11.05 9.74 -1.65
N GLU A 107 -12.06 9.18 -2.34
CA GLU A 107 -13.08 9.93 -3.07
C GLU A 107 -13.87 10.87 -2.14
N ARG A 108 -14.28 10.41 -0.96
CA ARG A 108 -14.97 11.25 0.05
C ARG A 108 -14.12 12.42 0.56
N ARG A 109 -12.82 12.44 0.27
CA ARG A 109 -11.87 13.50 0.66
C ARG A 109 -11.44 14.36 -0.53
N GLY A 110 -12.19 14.30 -1.64
CA GLY A 110 -11.92 15.09 -2.84
C GLY A 110 -10.99 14.43 -3.85
N GLY A 111 -10.69 13.13 -3.68
CA GLY A 111 -9.87 12.38 -4.63
C GLY A 111 -8.37 12.60 -4.48
N LEU A 112 -7.61 12.02 -5.42
CA LEU A 112 -6.15 12.20 -5.45
C LEU A 112 -5.79 13.61 -5.93
N SER A 113 -5.02 14.33 -5.13
CA SER A 113 -4.55 15.69 -5.42
C SER A 113 -3.08 15.87 -5.07
N SER A 114 -2.54 17.09 -5.19
CA SER A 114 -1.19 17.41 -4.76
C SER A 114 -1.05 17.40 -3.23
N ARG A 115 -2.17 17.50 -2.50
CA ARG A 115 -2.19 17.31 -1.05
C ARG A 115 -2.14 15.82 -0.74
N ILE A 116 -1.26 15.43 0.18
CA ILE A 116 -1.19 14.06 0.68
C ILE A 116 -2.38 13.81 1.62
N LEU A 117 -3.17 12.78 1.31
CA LEU A 117 -4.20 12.22 2.19
C LEU A 117 -3.57 11.11 3.03
N VAL A 118 -3.76 11.15 4.34
CA VAL A 118 -3.16 10.20 5.27
C VAL A 118 -4.24 9.34 5.94
N LEU A 119 -4.20 8.03 5.70
CA LEU A 119 -5.05 7.01 6.33
C LEU A 119 -4.24 6.28 7.41
N ARG A 120 -4.75 6.30 8.65
CA ARG A 120 -4.09 5.68 9.81
C ARG A 120 -5.07 5.37 10.95
N GLY A 121 -4.58 4.72 12.00
CA GLY A 121 -5.33 4.52 13.24
C GLY A 121 -6.63 3.75 13.02
N ARG A 122 -7.73 4.24 13.61
CA ARG A 122 -9.03 3.56 13.58
C ARG A 122 -9.60 3.39 12.17
N GLU A 123 -9.43 4.39 11.32
CA GLU A 123 -9.93 4.31 9.93
C GLU A 123 -9.20 3.22 9.14
N LEU A 124 -7.88 3.10 9.32
CA LEU A 124 -7.10 2.04 8.68
C LEU A 124 -7.45 0.67 9.25
N ALA A 125 -7.57 0.57 10.58
CA ALA A 125 -7.94 -0.67 11.26
C ALA A 125 -9.37 -1.15 10.95
N ALA A 126 -10.23 -0.27 10.42
CA ALA A 126 -11.56 -0.65 9.92
C ALA A 126 -11.51 -1.31 8.52
N MET A 127 -10.38 -1.21 7.81
CA MET A 127 -10.22 -1.73 6.45
C MET A 127 -9.31 -2.96 6.36
N TYR A 128 -8.33 -3.06 7.26
CA TYR A 128 -7.36 -4.15 7.28
C TYR A 128 -7.24 -4.75 8.69
N PRO A 129 -7.03 -6.07 8.80
CA PRO A 129 -6.83 -6.71 10.09
C PRO A 129 -5.56 -6.19 10.76
N ARG A 130 -5.60 -6.12 12.10
CA ARG A 130 -4.38 -5.88 12.87
C ARG A 130 -3.50 -7.12 12.82
N CYS A 131 -2.18 -6.90 12.71
CA CYS A 131 -1.23 -8.01 12.83
C CYS A 131 -1.33 -8.63 14.24
N ARG A 132 -1.24 -9.96 14.30
CA ARG A 132 -1.25 -10.76 15.53
C ARG A 132 0.15 -10.91 16.08
#